data_AF-A0A7S2FAA3-F1
#
_entry.id   AF-A0A7S2FAA3-F1
#
_cell.length_a   1.000
_cell.length_b   1.000
_cell.length_c   1.000
_cell.angle_alpha   90.00
_cell.angle_beta   90.00
_cell.angle_gamma   90.00
#
_symmetry.space_group_name_H-M   'P 1'
#
loop_
_entity.id
_entity.type
_entity.pdbx_description
1 polymer ?
#
loop_
_entity_poly.entity_id
_entity_poly.type
_entity_poly.pdbx_seq_one_letter_code
_entity_poly.pdbx_strand_id
1 'polypeptide(L)'
;TGGGAYKYADLFRERLGVVLQPVDELGVVVQGIAWLVERPPQPSIHWIHDPTGGDTSKYHEHGADALFPFILVNIGSGVSIVRVDGVGKFERIGGSAIGGGTFWGLCRLLCPDCPDFSEAGRLAQEGDASSV
;
A
#
# COMPACT_ATOMS: atom_id res chain seq x y z
N THR A 1 -8.51 2.88 -11.43
CA THR A 1 -8.60 3.54 -10.12
C THR A 1 -7.41 4.46 -9.91
N GLY A 2 -7.37 5.22 -8.81
CA GLY A 2 -6.29 6.13 -8.44
C GLY A 2 -6.20 7.42 -9.27
N GLY A 3 -5.37 8.35 -8.82
CA GLY A 3 -5.24 9.68 -9.45
C GLY A 3 -4.83 9.63 -10.93
N GLY A 4 -4.08 8.61 -11.33
CA GLY A 4 -3.69 8.39 -12.73
C GLY A 4 -4.86 8.12 -13.68
N ALA A 5 -5.94 7.48 -13.20
CA ALA A 5 -7.11 7.21 -14.01
C ALA A 5 -7.83 8.49 -14.45
N TYR A 6 -7.74 9.56 -13.66
CA TYR A 6 -8.25 10.89 -14.02
C TYR A 6 -7.22 11.66 -14.85
N LYS A 7 -5.98 11.72 -14.36
CA LYS A 7 -4.90 12.51 -14.99
C LYS A 7 -4.61 12.10 -16.44
N TYR A 8 -4.70 10.81 -16.75
CA TYR A 8 -4.35 10.26 -18.05
C TYR A 8 -5.56 9.81 -18.88
N ALA A 9 -6.79 10.14 -18.46
CA ALA A 9 -8.01 9.71 -19.16
C ALA A 9 -8.02 10.08 -20.65
N ASP A 10 -7.67 11.33 -20.97
CA ASP A 10 -7.66 11.80 -22.37
C ASP A 10 -6.54 11.15 -23.18
N LEU A 11 -5.38 10.91 -22.58
CA LEU A 11 -4.27 10.21 -23.24
C LEU A 11 -4.69 8.79 -23.68
N PHE A 12 -5.41 8.06 -22.83
CA PHE A 12 -5.96 6.75 -23.18
C PHE A 12 -6.98 6.83 -24.32
N ARG A 13 -7.86 7.85 -24.29
CA ARG A 13 -8.85 8.06 -25.36
C ARG A 13 -8.17 8.37 -26.68
N GLU A 14 -7.20 9.27 -26.70
CA GLU A 14 -6.53 9.73 -27.92
C GLU A 14 -5.63 8.66 -28.54
N ARG A 15 -4.89 7.93 -27.72
CA ARG A 15 -3.88 6.96 -28.21
C ARG A 15 -4.44 5.58 -28.48
N LEU A 16 -5.47 5.17 -27.73
CA LEU A 16 -6.00 3.81 -27.78
C LEU A 16 -7.49 3.76 -28.13
N GLY A 17 -8.18 4.90 -28.23
CA GLY A 17 -9.63 4.92 -28.45
C GLY A 17 -10.44 4.42 -27.27
N VAL A 18 -9.83 4.26 -26.08
CA VAL A 18 -10.47 3.68 -24.89
C VAL A 18 -10.91 4.79 -23.94
N VAL A 19 -12.14 4.70 -23.44
CA VAL A 19 -12.63 5.58 -22.38
C VAL A 19 -12.42 4.91 -21.03
N LEU A 20 -11.58 5.51 -20.20
CA LEU A 20 -11.42 5.06 -18.82
C LEU A 20 -12.68 5.37 -18.02
N GLN A 21 -13.06 4.44 -17.15
CA GLN A 21 -14.07 4.66 -16.10
C GLN A 21 -13.36 4.73 -14.75
N PRO A 22 -13.06 5.94 -14.25
CA PRO A 22 -12.45 6.10 -12.95
C PRO A 22 -13.39 5.58 -11.85
N VAL A 23 -12.80 4.95 -10.86
CA VAL A 23 -13.47 4.44 -9.66
C VAL A 23 -12.67 4.89 -8.45
N ASP A 24 -13.32 4.96 -7.28
CA ASP A 24 -12.67 5.40 -6.05
C ASP A 24 -11.48 4.51 -5.67
N GLU A 25 -10.37 5.14 -5.27
CA GLU A 25 -9.12 4.42 -4.96
C GLU A 25 -9.25 3.59 -3.69
N LEU A 26 -9.71 4.21 -2.62
CA LEU A 26 -9.84 3.53 -1.33
C LEU A 26 -10.92 2.46 -1.38
N GLY A 27 -12.04 2.71 -2.05
CA GLY A 27 -13.12 1.74 -2.23
C GLY A 27 -12.65 0.47 -2.91
N VAL A 28 -11.87 0.59 -4.00
CA VAL A 28 -11.29 -0.57 -4.69
C VAL A 28 -10.29 -1.31 -3.80
N VAL A 29 -9.46 -0.60 -3.03
CA VAL A 29 -8.49 -1.23 -2.12
C VAL A 29 -9.20 -2.00 -1.00
N VAL A 30 -10.18 -1.37 -0.33
CA VAL A 30 -10.96 -2.01 0.74
C VAL A 30 -11.69 -3.25 0.22
N GLN A 31 -12.32 -3.14 -0.95
CA GLN A 31 -13.00 -4.27 -1.58
C GLN A 31 -12.03 -5.39 -1.97
N GLY A 32 -10.86 -5.04 -2.50
CA GLY A 32 -9.81 -5.99 -2.84
C GLY A 32 -9.24 -6.73 -1.63
N ILE A 33 -9.02 -6.03 -0.51
CA ILE A 33 -8.57 -6.64 0.75
C ILE A 33 -9.63 -7.62 1.28
N ALA A 34 -10.90 -7.20 1.36
CA ALA A 34 -11.98 -8.08 1.80
C ALA A 34 -12.06 -9.35 0.92
N TRP A 35 -11.94 -9.18 -0.40
CA TRP A 35 -11.92 -10.31 -1.34
C TRP A 35 -10.71 -11.23 -1.14
N LEU A 36 -9.51 -10.67 -0.91
CA LEU A 36 -8.27 -11.41 -0.67
C LEU A 36 -8.32 -12.18 0.65
N VAL A 37 -8.91 -11.63 1.71
CA VAL A 37 -9.02 -12.32 3.00
C VAL A 37 -9.96 -13.53 2.93
N GLU A 38 -11.02 -13.46 2.12
CA GLU A 38 -11.89 -14.62 1.87
C GLU A 38 -11.24 -15.71 1.01
N ARG A 39 -10.31 -15.32 0.13
CA ARG A 39 -9.68 -16.18 -0.87
C ARG A 39 -8.18 -15.94 -0.94
N PRO A 40 -7.43 -16.13 0.15
CA PRO A 40 -6.06 -15.68 0.23
C PRO A 40 -5.21 -16.51 -0.73
N PRO A 41 -4.63 -15.87 -1.77
CA PRO A 41 -3.64 -16.52 -2.58
C PRO A 41 -2.42 -16.71 -1.69
N GLN A 42 -2.17 -17.93 -1.23
CA GLN A 42 -0.88 -18.27 -0.62
C GLN A 42 0.20 -18.04 -1.69
N PRO A 43 1.30 -17.30 -1.43
CA PRO A 43 1.81 -16.79 -0.14
C PRO A 43 1.69 -15.24 0.05
N SER A 44 0.70 -14.58 -0.52
CA SER A 44 0.67 -13.10 -0.67
C SER A 44 0.25 -12.29 0.57
N ILE A 45 -0.18 -12.93 1.67
CA ILE A 45 -0.64 -12.26 2.89
C ILE A 45 0.19 -12.76 4.08
N HIS A 46 0.82 -11.83 4.79
CA HIS A 46 1.60 -12.11 5.99
C HIS A 46 0.91 -11.52 7.22
N TRP A 47 0.78 -12.31 8.26
CA TRP A 47 0.24 -11.89 9.56
C TRP A 47 1.39 -11.78 10.56
N ILE A 48 1.52 -10.61 11.17
CA ILE A 48 2.56 -10.33 12.18
C ILE A 48 1.84 -10.16 13.53
N HIS A 49 2.03 -11.12 14.43
CA HIS A 49 1.47 -11.06 15.79
C HIS A 49 2.45 -10.46 16.80
N ASP A 50 3.76 -10.57 16.56
CA ASP A 50 4.79 -10.03 17.43
C ASP A 50 5.66 -9.01 16.68
N PRO A 51 5.58 -7.71 17.00
CA PRO A 51 6.40 -6.67 16.39
C PRO A 51 7.87 -6.72 16.81
N THR A 52 8.25 -7.54 17.80
CA THR A 52 9.62 -7.62 18.33
C THR A 52 10.48 -8.71 17.68
N GLY A 53 9.94 -9.45 16.70
CA GLY A 53 10.70 -10.44 15.93
C GLY A 53 10.59 -11.85 16.50
N GLY A 54 9.44 -12.47 16.25
CA GLY A 54 9.24 -13.91 16.38
C GLY A 54 8.27 -14.35 15.29
N ASP A 55 8.73 -15.23 14.39
CA ASP A 55 7.86 -15.79 13.35
C ASP A 55 6.65 -16.46 14.00
N THR A 56 5.48 -15.93 13.68
CA THR A 56 4.19 -16.57 13.97
C THR A 56 3.24 -16.26 12.83
N SER A 57 3.64 -16.55 11.59
CA SER A 57 2.69 -16.59 10.47
C SER A 57 1.65 -17.71 10.72
N LYS A 58 0.58 -17.39 11.46
CA LYS A 58 -0.58 -18.26 11.61
C LYS A 58 -1.67 -17.76 10.70
N TYR A 59 -1.99 -18.58 9.71
CA TYR A 59 -3.20 -18.39 8.92
C TYR A 59 -4.42 -18.57 9.82
N HIS A 60 -5.28 -17.57 9.88
CA HIS A 60 -6.58 -17.71 10.55
C HIS A 60 -7.65 -17.92 9.48
N GLU A 61 -8.35 -19.05 9.54
CA GLU A 61 -9.59 -19.29 8.78
C GLU A 61 -10.72 -18.42 9.35
N HIS A 62 -10.66 -17.12 9.11
CA HIS A 62 -11.77 -16.24 9.45
C HIS A 62 -12.27 -15.55 8.18
N GLY A 63 -13.59 -15.63 7.95
CA GLY A 63 -14.26 -14.95 6.83
C GLY A 63 -14.14 -13.43 6.93
N ALA A 64 -14.46 -12.70 5.85
CA ALA A 64 -14.31 -11.25 5.78
C ALA A 64 -14.93 -10.48 6.95
N ASP A 65 -16.03 -10.98 7.54
CA ASP A 65 -16.69 -10.34 8.69
C ASP A 65 -15.80 -10.28 9.93
N ALA A 66 -14.83 -11.19 10.07
CA ALA A 66 -13.87 -11.18 11.17
C ALA A 66 -12.71 -10.19 10.95
N LEU A 67 -12.56 -9.63 9.75
CA LEU A 67 -11.52 -8.65 9.44
C LEU A 67 -11.86 -7.27 10.01
N PHE A 68 -13.15 -6.93 10.07
CA PHE A 68 -13.60 -5.61 10.47
C PHE A 68 -13.84 -5.52 12.00
N PRO A 69 -13.60 -4.35 12.62
CA PRO A 69 -13.00 -3.16 12.03
C PRO A 69 -11.46 -3.26 11.95
N PHE A 70 -10.85 -2.56 10.99
CA PHE A 70 -9.39 -2.41 10.93
C PHE A 70 -8.97 -1.02 10.47
N ILE A 71 -7.68 -0.69 10.68
CA ILE A 71 -7.05 0.50 10.14
C ILE A 71 -6.22 0.09 8.92
N LEU A 72 -6.58 0.63 7.76
CA LEU A 72 -5.79 0.53 6.55
C LEU A 72 -4.76 1.67 6.53
N VAL A 73 -3.48 1.30 6.51
CA VAL A 73 -2.37 2.22 6.26
C VAL A 73 -1.85 1.97 4.85
N ASN A 74 -2.35 2.75 3.88
CA ASN A 74 -1.93 2.63 2.48
C ASN A 74 -0.70 3.52 2.23
N ILE A 75 0.47 2.89 2.03
CA ILE A 75 1.75 3.56 1.81
C ILE A 75 2.08 3.55 0.31
N GLY A 76 1.92 4.71 -0.33
CA GLY A 76 2.36 4.99 -1.69
C GLY A 76 3.43 6.08 -1.71
N SER A 77 3.30 7.06 -2.61
CA SER A 77 4.17 8.26 -2.58
C SER A 77 4.04 9.01 -1.25
N GLY A 78 2.81 9.16 -0.75
CA GLY A 78 2.50 9.55 0.63
C GLY A 78 1.82 8.40 1.39
N VAL A 79 1.23 8.69 2.54
CA VAL A 79 0.52 7.71 3.38
C VAL A 79 -0.93 8.13 3.59
N SER A 80 -1.85 7.18 3.41
CA SER A 80 -3.27 7.33 3.74
C SER A 80 -3.62 6.43 4.91
N ILE A 81 -4.22 6.99 5.97
CA ILE A 81 -4.69 6.22 7.13
C ILE A 81 -6.21 6.24 7.13
N VAL A 82 -6.83 5.07 7.07
CA VAL A 82 -8.26 4.90 6.83
C VAL A 82 -8.82 3.94 7.86
N ARG A 83 -9.88 4.35 8.57
CA ARG A 83 -10.70 3.44 9.39
C ARG A 83 -11.63 2.70 8.45
N VAL A 84 -11.68 1.37 8.57
CA VAL A 84 -12.54 0.51 7.76
C VAL A 84 -13.46 -0.26 8.70
N ASP A 85 -14.73 0.09 8.67
CA ASP A 85 -15.79 -0.48 9.53
C ASP A 85 -16.55 -1.61 8.82
N GLY A 86 -16.36 -1.77 7.50
CA GLY A 86 -16.98 -2.80 6.67
C GLY A 86 -16.73 -2.57 5.18
N VAL A 87 -17.17 -3.51 4.34
CA VAL A 87 -17.13 -3.33 2.87
C VAL A 87 -17.96 -2.11 2.49
N GLY A 88 -17.33 -1.15 1.80
CA GLY A 88 -17.96 0.13 1.43
C GLY A 88 -18.20 1.10 2.58
N LYS A 89 -17.77 0.77 3.81
CA LYS A 89 -17.87 1.62 5.01
C LYS A 89 -16.48 1.95 5.52
N PHE A 90 -15.93 3.06 5.04
CA PHE A 90 -14.60 3.49 5.41
C PHE A 90 -14.49 5.02 5.42
N GLU A 91 -13.58 5.52 6.23
CA GLU A 91 -13.33 6.94 6.40
C GLU A 91 -11.82 7.19 6.47
N ARG A 92 -11.34 8.17 5.71
CA ARG A 92 -9.96 8.64 5.84
C ARG A 92 -9.84 9.41 7.15
N ILE A 93 -9.16 8.82 8.12
CA ILE A 93 -8.94 9.38 9.46
C ILE A 93 -7.60 10.11 9.58
N GLY A 94 -6.72 9.97 8.58
CA GLY A 94 -5.44 10.67 8.58
C GLY A 94 -4.59 10.39 7.35
N GLY A 95 -3.35 10.85 7.43
CA GLY A 95 -2.35 10.62 6.40
C GLY A 95 -1.05 11.35 6.72
N SER A 96 -0.03 11.09 5.91
CA SER A 96 1.26 11.76 5.98
C SER A 96 1.78 12.04 4.58
N ALA A 97 2.40 13.19 4.38
CA ALA A 97 3.17 13.46 3.16
C ALA A 97 4.50 12.69 3.15
N ILE A 98 4.95 12.18 4.31
CA ILE A 98 6.15 11.37 4.45
C ILE A 98 5.77 9.91 4.16
N GLY A 99 6.05 9.46 2.95
CA GLY A 99 5.78 8.10 2.49
C GLY A 99 6.94 7.54 1.65
N GLY A 100 6.63 6.58 0.79
CA GLY A 100 7.62 5.96 -0.10
C GLY A 100 8.28 6.95 -1.06
N GLY A 101 7.56 8.02 -1.46
CA GLY A 101 8.11 9.08 -2.29
C GLY A 101 9.17 9.92 -1.57
N THR A 102 9.00 10.13 -0.27
CA THR A 102 9.99 10.82 0.57
C THR A 102 11.23 9.96 0.77
N PHE A 103 11.05 8.70 1.16
CA PHE A 103 12.15 7.74 1.27
C PHE A 103 12.95 7.68 -0.04
N TRP A 104 12.25 7.44 -1.16
CA TRP A 104 12.92 7.30 -2.44
C TRP A 104 13.59 8.60 -2.91
N GLY A 105 12.92 9.74 -2.76
CA GLY A 105 13.48 11.04 -3.11
C GLY A 105 14.76 11.34 -2.33
N LEU A 106 14.78 11.07 -1.03
CA LEU A 106 15.97 11.24 -0.19
C LEU A 106 17.08 10.26 -0.55
N CYS A 107 16.76 8.97 -0.77
CA CYS A 107 17.75 8.00 -1.22
C CYS A 107 18.42 8.44 -2.53
N ARG A 108 17.66 8.96 -3.51
CA ARG A 108 18.25 9.47 -4.76
C ARG A 108 19.17 10.67 -4.57
N LEU A 109 18.93 11.50 -3.56
CA LEU A 109 19.73 12.70 -3.28
C LEU A 109 20.98 12.38 -2.46
N LEU A 110 20.85 11.49 -1.47
CA LEU A 110 21.90 11.20 -0.49
C LEU A 110 22.74 9.98 -0.86
N CYS A 111 22.18 9.06 -1.64
CA CYS A 111 22.83 7.84 -2.11
C CYS A 111 22.82 7.86 -3.65
N PRO A 112 23.67 8.67 -4.30
CA PRO A 112 23.64 8.86 -5.75
C PRO A 112 23.94 7.57 -6.54
N ASP A 113 24.64 6.62 -5.94
CA ASP A 113 24.94 5.31 -6.52
C ASP A 113 23.80 4.29 -6.34
N CYS A 114 22.67 4.69 -5.73
CA CYS A 114 21.48 3.86 -5.58
C CYS A 114 20.59 3.97 -6.84
N PRO A 115 20.54 2.94 -7.71
CA PRO A 115 19.90 3.02 -9.01
C PRO A 115 18.37 2.99 -8.92
N ASP A 116 17.82 2.27 -7.95
CA ASP A 116 16.38 2.00 -7.85
C ASP A 116 15.91 1.78 -6.40
N PHE A 117 14.59 1.69 -6.25
CA PHE A 117 13.92 1.55 -4.95
C PHE A 117 14.27 0.23 -4.24
N SER A 118 14.48 -0.85 -5.00
CA SER A 118 14.82 -2.17 -4.43
C SER A 118 16.21 -2.13 -3.81
N GLU A 119 17.17 -1.50 -4.51
CA GLU A 119 18.52 -1.32 -3.99
C GLU A 119 18.54 -0.38 -2.78
N ALA A 120 17.70 0.66 -2.75
CA ALA A 120 17.55 1.50 -1.57
C ALA A 120 17.10 0.69 -0.35
N GLY A 121 16.19 -0.28 -0.55
CA GLY A 121 15.79 -1.22 0.48
C GLY A 121 16.92 -2.13 0.95
N ARG A 122 17.75 -2.65 0.03
CA ARG A 122 18.93 -3.47 0.35
C ARG A 122 19.95 -2.69 1.19
N LEU A 123 20.30 -1.48 0.73
CA LEU A 123 21.23 -0.60 1.45
C LEU A 123 20.73 -0.27 2.87
N ALA A 124 19.42 -0.06 3.03
CA ALA A 124 18.82 0.20 4.34
C ALA A 124 18.91 -1.00 5.30
N GLN A 125 18.92 -2.24 4.79
CA GLN A 125 19.11 -3.45 5.61
C GLN A 125 20.55 -3.62 6.10
N GLU A 126 21.52 -3.14 5.33
CA GLU A 126 22.95 -3.23 5.66
C GLU A 126 23.46 -2.02 6.45
N GLY A 127 22.71 -0.90 6.43
CA GLY A 127 23.08 0.33 7.10
C GLY A 127 22.87 0.33 8.61
N ASP A 128 23.57 1.23 9.30
CA ASP A 128 23.39 1.49 10.73
C ASP A 128 22.79 2.88 10.97
N ALA A 129 21.51 2.92 11.33
CA ALA A 129 20.79 4.16 11.59
C ALA A 129 21.29 4.94 12.83
N SER A 130 22.16 4.36 13.67
CA SER A 130 22.78 5.08 14.79
C SER A 130 24.04 5.86 14.40
N SER A 131 24.54 5.64 13.19
CA SER A 131 25.77 6.24 12.64
C SER A 131 25.55 7.46 11.75
N VAL A 132 24.31 7.96 11.67
CA VAL A 132 23.89 9.10 10.84
C VAL A 132 23.97 10.44 11.55
#